data_AF-A0A7R9U3C4-F1
#
_entry.id   AF-A0A7R9U3C4-F1
#
_cell.length_a   1.000
_cell.length_b   1.000
_cell.length_c   1.000
_cell.angle_alpha   90.00
_cell.angle_beta   90.00
_cell.angle_gamma   90.00
#
_symmetry.space_group_name_H-M   'P 1'
#
loop_
_entity.id
_entity.type
_entity.pdbx_description
1 polymer ?
#
loop_
_entity_poly.entity_id
_entity_poly.type
_entity_poly.pdbx_seq_one_letter_code
_entity_poly.pdbx_strand_id
1 'polypeptide(L)'
;HISTLSRVVCRREGVLPTSFAIRVSVDRDRGILQSSPVPPLASFALLAQMRWLPWLVLLSAALVMLPRPAVIHRFFKKSVLGHEGVDSCHLQTPRLNSTEVEAPTPVDPSQKAFDVVVYGATGFTGRLVAEYLAKHPDVQQKKVRLALAGRSADKLEALLQEVKPALDVKEAGSNPEDLEIGIFVAEAHDEAALLTMVQATQVVLTLVGPYSEHGATLVRLCAENGVHYADVSGEPLWHHRVADELHETARRTGARIVLAAGYDSAPFDLGMLMALQAASDFPGKVRDIMSMVRKAYGAVSGGTLASAAASLPKSWDDAMKLLDPYLLNADIETEEACRLDRFDVSGWGPIVRYEPVVNTVGIMHFMAPVNARIVRRSLSILGVSPTYAEGMTLQAIVEGFRFWFNEYMRGGMDLFPSRGSGPSKALMKFGGGGIQTVAELDDGNVVGVTLKWKGDIGYLATSKMIAEAGLCLAQSSCRDSPLLKYDHEVEMFKQSRGGVLTPATAMGLPLLERYLRADDSDFMGMVVVALDAYGNSYKFQ
;
A
#
# COMPACT_ATOMS: atom_id res chain seq x y z
N HIS A 1 -63.37 0.65 11.19
CA HIS A 1 -63.99 0.81 9.86
C HIS A 1 -63.34 -0.17 8.90
N ILE A 2 -64.17 -1.04 8.32
CA ILE A 2 -63.86 -2.05 7.31
C ILE A 2 -63.87 -1.39 5.91
N SER A 3 -62.91 -1.75 5.05
CA SER A 3 -63.05 -1.94 3.57
C SER A 3 -61.63 -2.16 2.99
N THR A 4 -61.18 -3.39 2.69
CA THR A 4 -61.44 -4.29 1.55
C THR A 4 -60.88 -3.81 0.21
N LEU A 5 -59.98 -4.63 -0.38
CA LEU A 5 -59.58 -4.86 -1.80
C LEU A 5 -58.04 -4.89 -1.94
N SER A 6 -57.36 -5.87 -2.54
CA SER A 6 -57.71 -7.15 -3.17
C SER A 6 -56.42 -7.99 -3.27
N ARG A 7 -56.55 -9.31 -3.22
CA ARG A 7 -55.48 -10.28 -3.51
C ARG A 7 -55.14 -10.27 -5.02
N VAL A 8 -53.85 -10.35 -5.34
CA VAL A 8 -53.35 -11.16 -6.46
C VAL A 8 -52.29 -12.09 -5.88
N VAL A 9 -52.55 -13.39 -6.01
CA VAL A 9 -51.69 -14.50 -5.59
C VAL A 9 -50.97 -15.00 -6.84
N CYS A 10 -49.64 -15.05 -6.81
CA CYS A 10 -48.87 -16.02 -7.57
C CYS A 10 -47.95 -16.76 -6.60
N ARG A 11 -48.17 -18.08 -6.50
CA ARG A 11 -47.46 -19.05 -5.65
C ARG A 11 -45.99 -19.18 -6.08
N ARG A 12 -45.09 -19.30 -5.10
CA ARG A 12 -43.89 -20.13 -5.22
C ARG A 12 -43.92 -21.15 -4.07
N GLU A 13 -44.09 -22.41 -4.43
CA GLU A 13 -43.98 -23.57 -3.54
C GLU A 13 -42.50 -23.90 -3.32
N GLY A 14 -42.11 -24.31 -2.10
CA GLY A 14 -40.75 -24.79 -1.83
C GLY A 14 -40.29 -24.74 -0.37
N VAL A 15 -40.98 -25.48 0.51
CA VAL A 15 -40.53 -26.20 1.71
C VAL A 15 -39.26 -25.71 2.48
N LEU A 16 -39.47 -25.25 3.73
CA LEU A 16 -38.49 -25.19 4.82
C LEU A 16 -38.78 -26.32 5.83
N PRO A 17 -37.77 -27.01 6.40
CA PRO A 17 -37.93 -27.72 7.66
C PRO A 17 -37.20 -27.02 8.82
N THR A 18 -38.02 -26.50 9.73
CA THR A 18 -38.02 -26.74 11.19
C THR A 18 -36.68 -26.76 11.96
N SER A 19 -36.49 -25.67 12.71
CA SER A 19 -36.06 -25.57 14.12
C SER A 19 -35.81 -26.87 14.91
N PHE A 20 -34.57 -27.08 15.35
CA PHE A 20 -34.22 -27.93 16.49
C PHE A 20 -34.19 -27.10 17.78
N ALA A 21 -35.07 -27.42 18.72
CA ALA A 21 -35.05 -26.90 20.09
C ALA A 21 -34.40 -27.94 21.02
N ILE A 22 -33.32 -27.57 21.71
CA ILE A 22 -32.72 -28.42 22.75
C ILE A 22 -33.36 -28.07 24.09
N ARG A 23 -34.12 -29.02 24.66
CA ARG A 23 -34.62 -29.02 26.04
C ARG A 23 -33.49 -29.47 26.96
N VAL A 24 -33.10 -28.65 27.93
CA VAL A 24 -32.24 -29.05 29.06
C VAL A 24 -33.14 -29.39 30.25
N SER A 25 -33.14 -30.65 30.66
CA SER A 25 -33.76 -31.15 31.89
C SER A 25 -32.69 -31.22 32.98
N VAL A 26 -32.91 -30.54 34.10
CA VAL A 26 -32.04 -30.61 35.28
C VAL A 26 -32.61 -31.67 36.22
N ASP A 27 -31.87 -32.76 36.41
CA ASP A 27 -32.18 -33.75 37.44
C ASP A 27 -31.40 -33.40 38.72
N ARG A 28 -32.13 -33.26 39.83
CA ARG A 28 -31.61 -33.02 41.18
C ARG A 28 -31.80 -34.31 41.94
N ASP A 29 -30.74 -35.10 42.12
CA ASP A 29 -30.50 -35.86 43.35
C ASP A 29 -29.20 -36.67 43.29
N ARG A 30 -28.58 -36.83 44.48
CA ARG A 30 -27.34 -37.55 44.85
C ARG A 30 -26.07 -36.71 44.67
N GLY A 31 -25.20 -36.51 45.65
CA GLY A 31 -24.98 -37.14 46.94
C GLY A 31 -23.47 -37.04 47.23
N ILE A 32 -23.12 -36.47 48.38
CA ILE A 32 -21.76 -36.06 48.82
C ILE A 32 -20.80 -37.25 48.98
N LEU A 33 -19.49 -37.07 48.69
CA LEU A 33 -18.36 -37.66 49.45
C LEU A 33 -17.03 -36.87 49.24
N GLN A 34 -16.47 -36.46 50.40
CA GLN A 34 -15.12 -36.00 50.82
C GLN A 34 -13.88 -36.42 49.99
N SER A 35 -12.66 -35.87 50.07
CA SER A 35 -12.00 -34.63 50.58
C SER A 35 -10.48 -34.82 50.40
N SER A 36 -9.70 -33.79 49.99
CA SER A 36 -8.30 -33.47 50.43
C SER A 36 -7.64 -32.37 49.56
N PRO A 37 -6.61 -31.63 50.04
CA PRO A 37 -6.48 -30.18 49.86
C PRO A 37 -5.44 -29.74 48.80
N VAL A 38 -5.66 -28.56 48.21
CA VAL A 38 -4.70 -27.84 47.34
C VAL A 38 -4.64 -26.36 47.77
N PRO A 39 -3.45 -25.72 47.86
CA PRO A 39 -3.24 -24.39 48.49
C PRO A 39 -3.63 -23.20 47.58
N PRO A 40 -3.61 -21.94 48.07
CA PRO A 40 -4.63 -20.94 47.72
C PRO A 40 -4.36 -20.11 46.45
N LEU A 41 -5.47 -19.86 45.76
CA LEU A 41 -5.86 -18.70 44.95
C LEU A 41 -4.90 -17.49 44.93
N ALA A 42 -4.18 -17.32 43.82
CA ALA A 42 -3.62 -16.03 43.38
C ALA A 42 -4.00 -15.67 41.92
N SER A 43 -4.95 -16.37 41.29
CA SER A 43 -5.22 -16.21 39.85
C SER A 43 -6.63 -15.72 39.50
N PHE A 44 -7.52 -15.49 40.47
CA PHE A 44 -8.89 -15.01 40.19
C PHE A 44 -9.11 -13.51 40.38
N ALA A 45 -8.17 -12.78 40.99
CA ALA A 45 -8.28 -11.32 41.13
C ALA A 45 -7.88 -10.55 39.86
N LEU A 46 -7.06 -11.13 38.96
CA LEU A 46 -6.66 -10.46 37.71
C LEU A 46 -7.73 -10.53 36.61
N LEU A 47 -8.56 -11.58 36.59
CA LEU A 47 -9.62 -11.75 35.59
C LEU A 47 -10.86 -10.88 35.88
N ALA A 48 -11.05 -10.42 37.11
CA ALA A 48 -12.15 -9.52 37.47
C ALA A 48 -11.91 -8.05 37.10
N GLN A 49 -10.65 -7.64 36.84
CA GLN A 49 -10.31 -6.28 36.42
C GLN A 49 -10.37 -6.06 34.88
N MET A 50 -10.56 -7.12 34.10
CA MET A 50 -10.60 -7.06 32.62
C MET A 50 -12.01 -6.99 32.03
N ARG A 51 -12.98 -6.38 32.73
CA ARG A 51 -14.35 -6.19 32.21
C ARG A 51 -14.50 -5.06 31.19
N TRP A 52 -13.45 -4.27 30.95
CA TRP A 52 -13.48 -3.09 30.07
C TRP A 52 -12.80 -3.31 28.71
N LEU A 53 -12.15 -4.45 28.49
CA LEU A 53 -11.38 -4.74 27.28
C LEU A 53 -12.23 -4.84 25.98
N PRO A 54 -13.41 -5.48 25.98
CA PRO A 54 -14.29 -5.47 24.81
C PRO A 54 -14.86 -4.07 24.52
N TRP A 55 -15.04 -3.26 25.58
CA TRP A 55 -15.62 -1.93 25.48
C TRP A 55 -14.62 -0.88 24.96
N LEU A 56 -13.32 -1.01 25.24
CA LEU A 56 -12.30 -0.11 24.71
C LEU A 56 -12.06 -0.27 23.21
N VAL A 57 -12.15 -1.51 22.69
CA VAL A 57 -12.10 -1.80 21.24
C VAL A 57 -13.37 -1.33 20.52
N LEU A 58 -14.51 -1.35 21.21
CA LEU A 58 -15.76 -0.77 20.70
C LEU A 58 -15.81 0.76 20.84
N LEU A 59 -15.17 1.36 21.85
CA LEU A 59 -15.13 2.82 22.04
C LEU A 59 -14.21 3.51 21.03
N SER A 60 -13.09 2.89 20.65
CA SER A 60 -12.24 3.40 19.58
C SER A 60 -12.94 3.33 18.22
N ALA A 61 -13.76 2.30 17.98
CA ALA A 61 -14.65 2.25 16.82
C ALA A 61 -15.78 3.29 16.90
N ALA A 62 -16.32 3.57 18.09
CA ALA A 62 -17.41 4.54 18.28
C ALA A 62 -16.99 6.01 18.11
N LEU A 63 -15.74 6.36 18.44
CA LEU A 63 -15.20 7.73 18.28
C LEU A 63 -15.00 8.15 16.82
N VAL A 64 -14.98 7.19 15.88
CA VAL A 64 -14.97 7.43 14.43
C VAL A 64 -16.39 7.42 13.83
N MET A 65 -17.43 7.11 14.62
CA MET A 65 -18.76 6.70 14.14
C MET A 65 -19.94 7.62 14.54
N LEU A 66 -19.76 8.95 14.63
CA LEU A 66 -20.90 9.84 14.89
C LEU A 66 -21.03 11.02 13.91
N PRO A 67 -21.75 10.85 12.79
CA PRO A 67 -22.67 11.88 12.33
C PRO A 67 -23.95 11.82 13.21
N ARG A 68 -24.33 12.95 13.81
CA ARG A 68 -25.54 13.05 14.65
C ARG A 68 -26.79 12.53 13.91
N PRO A 69 -27.60 11.63 14.51
CA PRO A 69 -28.74 11.01 13.85
C PRO A 69 -29.97 11.93 13.91
N ALA A 70 -30.10 12.84 12.93
CA ALA A 70 -31.36 13.55 12.72
C ALA A 70 -31.75 13.73 11.24
N VAL A 71 -30.88 13.37 10.28
CA VAL A 71 -31.12 13.69 8.86
C VAL A 71 -31.46 12.46 7.99
N ILE A 72 -31.22 11.24 8.48
CA ILE A 72 -31.22 10.04 7.61
C ILE A 72 -32.60 9.39 7.43
N HIS A 73 -33.63 9.77 8.21
CA HIS A 73 -34.89 9.01 8.20
C HIS A 73 -35.90 9.39 7.09
N ARG A 74 -35.53 10.24 6.11
CA ARG A 74 -36.52 10.71 5.10
C ARG A 74 -36.29 10.33 3.65
N PHE A 75 -35.20 9.66 3.26
CA PHE A 75 -34.91 9.51 1.82
C PHE A 75 -34.48 8.11 1.32
N PHE A 76 -34.57 7.05 2.13
CA PHE A 76 -34.48 5.68 1.62
C PHE A 76 -35.85 5.13 1.20
N LYS A 77 -36.30 5.55 0.02
CA LYS A 77 -37.33 4.80 -0.74
C LYS A 77 -37.22 5.09 -2.24
N LYS A 78 -36.48 4.20 -2.93
CA LYS A 78 -36.16 4.05 -4.37
C LYS A 78 -34.62 3.99 -4.46
N SER A 79 -33.98 2.93 -4.94
CA SER A 79 -34.32 2.06 -6.07
C SER A 79 -33.53 0.75 -5.96
N VAL A 80 -34.24 -0.37 -6.06
CA VAL A 80 -33.71 -1.69 -6.43
C VAL A 80 -34.20 -1.93 -7.86
N LEU A 81 -33.33 -2.43 -8.73
CA LEU A 81 -33.49 -3.14 -10.02
C LEU A 81 -32.13 -2.94 -10.72
N GLY A 82 -31.27 -3.92 -10.95
CA GLY A 82 -31.43 -5.16 -11.70
C GLY A 82 -30.17 -5.25 -12.58
N HIS A 83 -29.28 -6.21 -12.32
CA HIS A 83 -28.04 -6.39 -13.09
C HIS A 83 -28.31 -7.34 -14.27
N GLU A 84 -28.12 -6.84 -15.49
CA GLU A 84 -27.91 -7.63 -16.70
C GLU A 84 -26.68 -7.08 -17.43
N GLY A 85 -25.84 -7.98 -17.95
CA GLY A 85 -24.82 -7.76 -19.00
C GLY A 85 -23.72 -6.72 -18.73
N VAL A 86 -22.51 -7.18 -18.41
CA VAL A 86 -21.29 -6.34 -18.51
C VAL A 86 -20.74 -6.52 -19.92
N ASP A 87 -21.01 -5.57 -20.81
CA ASP A 87 -20.28 -5.46 -22.08
C ASP A 87 -18.89 -4.88 -21.83
N SER A 88 -17.91 -5.37 -22.58
CA SER A 88 -16.48 -5.04 -22.43
C SER A 88 -16.15 -3.57 -22.68
N CYS A 89 -15.41 -2.92 -21.75
CA CYS A 89 -14.82 -1.57 -21.92
C CYS A 89 -13.96 -1.57 -23.21
N HIS A 90 -14.42 -0.89 -24.27
CA HIS A 90 -13.65 -0.59 -25.47
C HIS A 90 -13.27 0.89 -25.44
N LEU A 91 -12.01 1.18 -25.09
CA LEU A 91 -11.45 2.53 -25.19
C LEU A 91 -11.36 2.95 -26.66
N GLN A 92 -12.18 3.90 -27.09
CA GLN A 92 -11.94 4.65 -28.32
C GLN A 92 -10.93 5.77 -28.04
N THR A 93 -9.80 5.76 -28.72
CA THR A 93 -8.77 6.79 -28.60
C THR A 93 -9.20 8.08 -29.33
N PRO A 94 -9.15 9.26 -28.70
CA PRO A 94 -9.35 10.52 -29.42
C PRO A 94 -8.08 10.89 -30.18
N ARG A 95 -8.22 11.29 -31.45
CA ARG A 95 -7.17 12.01 -32.19
C ARG A 95 -7.09 13.44 -31.64
N LEU A 96 -6.07 13.72 -30.83
CA LEU A 96 -5.73 15.08 -30.41
C LEU A 96 -5.01 15.82 -31.55
N ASN A 97 -5.58 16.94 -32.00
CA ASN A 97 -4.84 17.95 -32.75
C ASN A 97 -4.00 18.75 -31.73
N SER A 98 -2.71 18.45 -31.63
CA SER A 98 -1.76 19.21 -30.82
C SER A 98 -1.20 20.40 -31.61
N THR A 99 -1.41 21.62 -31.12
CA THR A 99 -0.45 22.70 -31.36
C THR A 99 0.83 22.36 -30.60
N GLU A 100 1.88 22.00 -31.34
CA GLU A 100 3.22 21.69 -30.80
C GLU A 100 3.81 22.95 -30.14
N VAL A 101 3.90 22.93 -28.81
CA VAL A 101 4.86 23.76 -28.07
C VAL A 101 6.05 22.84 -27.80
N GLU A 102 7.24 23.22 -28.30
CA GLU A 102 8.48 22.45 -28.15
C GLU A 102 8.69 22.02 -26.69
N ALA A 103 8.73 20.71 -26.45
CA ALA A 103 9.04 20.15 -25.15
C ALA A 103 10.49 20.51 -24.78
N PRO A 104 10.76 20.86 -23.50
CA PRO A 104 12.14 21.03 -23.05
C PRO A 104 12.91 19.73 -23.32
N THR A 105 14.11 19.88 -23.88
CA THR A 105 14.99 18.75 -24.23
C THR A 105 15.20 17.89 -22.98
N PRO A 106 14.94 16.57 -23.02
CA PRO A 106 15.22 15.69 -21.91
C PRO A 106 16.69 15.84 -21.51
N VAL A 107 16.95 16.20 -20.25
CA VAL A 107 18.32 16.24 -19.74
C VAL A 107 18.86 14.82 -19.77
N ASP A 108 19.96 14.60 -20.48
CA ASP A 108 20.62 13.30 -20.56
C ASP A 108 20.96 12.82 -19.12
N PRO A 109 20.44 11.67 -18.67
CA PRO A 109 20.72 11.13 -17.35
C PRO A 109 22.22 11.02 -17.05
N SER A 110 23.06 10.78 -18.08
CA SER A 110 24.51 10.67 -17.95
C SER A 110 25.20 11.97 -17.49
N GLN A 111 24.51 13.12 -17.56
CA GLN A 111 25.01 14.41 -17.12
C GLN A 111 24.70 14.74 -15.65
N LYS A 112 23.84 13.95 -14.98
CA LYS A 112 23.57 14.16 -13.55
C LYS A 112 24.79 13.75 -12.73
N ALA A 113 25.05 14.44 -11.62
CA ALA A 113 26.15 14.11 -10.71
C ALA A 113 25.82 12.89 -9.82
N PHE A 114 24.53 12.73 -9.49
CA PHE A 114 24.04 11.64 -8.64
C PHE A 114 22.87 10.92 -9.30
N ASP A 115 22.82 9.62 -9.10
CA ASP A 115 21.75 8.78 -9.62
C ASP A 115 20.58 8.73 -8.62
N VAL A 116 20.89 8.62 -7.32
CA VAL A 116 19.87 8.61 -6.25
C VAL A 116 20.25 9.53 -5.10
N VAL A 117 19.31 10.37 -4.65
CA VAL A 117 19.42 11.18 -3.43
C VAL A 117 18.40 10.75 -2.40
N VAL A 118 18.83 10.59 -1.15
CA VAL A 118 17.96 10.36 0.01
C VAL A 118 17.69 11.69 0.71
N TYR A 119 16.53 12.29 0.47
CA TYR A 119 16.07 13.52 1.13
C TYR A 119 15.36 13.21 2.45
N GLY A 120 15.82 13.81 3.54
CA GLY A 120 15.45 13.42 4.90
C GLY A 120 16.34 12.31 5.49
N ALA A 121 17.55 12.14 4.95
CA ALA A 121 18.49 11.08 5.32
C ALA A 121 18.79 11.00 6.82
N THR A 122 18.77 12.12 7.54
CA THR A 122 19.08 12.14 8.98
C THR A 122 17.92 11.71 9.88
N GLY A 123 16.71 11.56 9.33
CA GLY A 123 15.54 11.02 10.04
C GLY A 123 15.65 9.50 10.23
N PHE A 124 14.78 8.91 11.05
CA PHE A 124 14.90 7.48 11.40
C PHE A 124 14.83 6.56 10.17
N THR A 125 13.76 6.66 9.36
CA THR A 125 13.62 5.90 8.12
C THR A 125 14.71 6.26 7.10
N GLY A 126 15.09 7.55 7.02
CA GLY A 126 16.16 8.01 6.14
C GLY A 126 17.52 7.39 6.45
N ARG A 127 17.84 7.22 7.74
CA ARG A 127 19.05 6.53 8.18
C ARG A 127 19.03 5.07 7.78
N LEU A 128 17.89 4.38 7.91
CA LEU A 128 17.75 2.99 7.49
C LEU A 128 17.92 2.83 5.96
N VAL A 129 17.36 3.76 5.17
CA VAL A 129 17.54 3.80 3.72
C VAL A 129 19.01 4.04 3.35
N ALA A 130 19.67 5.00 4.00
CA ALA A 130 21.09 5.27 3.78
C ALA A 130 21.97 4.07 4.17
N GLU A 131 21.72 3.44 5.32
CA GLU A 131 22.43 2.23 5.77
C GLU A 131 22.24 1.05 4.79
N TYR A 132 21.04 0.89 4.23
CA TYR A 132 20.73 -0.17 3.26
C TYR A 132 21.42 0.08 1.92
N LEU A 133 21.24 1.27 1.34
CA LEU A 133 21.83 1.65 0.05
C LEU A 133 23.36 1.61 0.11
N ALA A 134 23.97 2.07 1.20
CA ALA A 134 25.42 2.02 1.36
C ALA A 134 25.97 0.58 1.31
N LYS A 135 25.20 -0.45 1.66
CA LYS A 135 25.61 -1.87 1.59
C LYS A 135 25.16 -2.55 0.30
N HIS A 136 24.34 -1.89 -0.50
CA HIS A 136 23.69 -2.52 -1.64
C HIS A 136 24.70 -2.78 -2.78
N PRO A 137 24.66 -3.96 -3.45
CA PRO A 137 25.60 -4.30 -4.52
C PRO A 137 25.72 -3.27 -5.64
N ASP A 138 24.61 -2.65 -6.07
CA ASP A 138 24.63 -1.61 -7.11
C ASP A 138 25.48 -0.39 -6.72
N VAL A 139 25.55 -0.06 -5.42
CA VAL A 139 26.33 1.06 -4.90
C VAL A 139 27.78 0.63 -4.67
N GLN A 140 27.97 -0.54 -4.05
CA GLN A 140 29.29 -1.15 -3.83
C GLN A 140 30.08 -1.32 -5.14
N GLN A 141 29.40 -1.70 -6.21
CA GLN A 141 29.97 -1.92 -7.54
C GLN A 141 30.02 -0.63 -8.39
N LYS A 142 29.77 0.54 -7.79
CA LYS A 142 29.78 1.86 -8.44
C LYS A 142 28.85 1.98 -9.66
N LYS A 143 27.76 1.19 -9.68
CA LYS A 143 26.71 1.29 -10.72
C LYS A 143 25.72 2.42 -10.42
N VAL A 144 25.67 2.89 -9.18
CA VAL A 144 24.79 3.96 -8.71
C VAL A 144 25.56 4.91 -7.79
N ARG A 145 25.55 6.20 -8.12
CA ARG A 145 26.11 7.30 -7.31
C ARG A 145 25.05 7.85 -6.37
N LEU A 146 25.38 7.89 -5.08
CA LEU A 146 24.46 8.31 -4.02
C LEU A 146 24.76 9.71 -3.50
N ALA A 147 23.73 10.43 -3.06
CA ALA A 147 23.88 11.57 -2.17
C ALA A 147 22.88 11.52 -1.00
N LEU A 148 23.26 12.13 0.12
CA LEU A 148 22.44 12.28 1.32
C LEU A 148 22.00 13.73 1.45
N ALA A 149 20.72 13.95 1.74
CA ALA A 149 20.18 15.30 1.83
C ALA A 149 19.27 15.52 3.05
N GLY A 150 19.31 16.74 3.58
CA GLY A 150 18.53 17.15 4.74
C GLY A 150 18.90 18.54 5.23
N ARG A 151 18.25 19.00 6.31
CA ARG A 151 18.38 20.38 6.80
C ARG A 151 19.60 20.65 7.69
N SER A 152 20.35 19.64 8.12
CA SER A 152 21.42 19.78 9.12
C SER A 152 22.71 19.18 8.60
N ALA A 153 23.67 20.05 8.27
CA ALA A 153 25.00 19.67 7.78
C ALA A 153 25.70 18.70 8.73
N ASP A 154 25.84 19.07 10.01
CA ASP A 154 26.50 18.25 11.02
C ASP A 154 25.92 16.82 11.13
N LYS A 155 24.59 16.68 11.03
CA LYS A 155 23.93 15.38 11.10
C LYS A 155 24.13 14.56 9.83
N LEU A 156 24.21 15.21 8.67
CA LEU A 156 24.51 14.56 7.40
C LEU A 156 25.96 14.08 7.38
N GLU A 157 26.89 14.90 7.84
CA GLU A 157 28.30 14.52 7.97
C GLU A 157 28.48 13.36 8.94
N ALA A 158 27.84 13.40 10.10
CA ALA A 158 27.86 12.28 11.05
C ALA A 158 27.31 10.99 10.44
N LEU A 159 26.16 11.06 9.74
CA LEU A 159 25.59 9.90 9.05
C LEU A 159 26.52 9.38 7.95
N LEU A 160 27.15 10.27 7.18
CA LEU A 160 28.11 9.90 6.16
C LEU A 160 29.27 9.10 6.78
N GLN A 161 29.81 9.55 7.92
CA GLN A 161 30.87 8.82 8.63
C GLN A 161 30.38 7.46 9.17
N GLU A 162 29.12 7.33 9.55
CA GLU A 162 28.53 6.06 9.99
C GLU A 162 28.39 5.04 8.83
N VAL A 163 28.06 5.49 7.62
CA VAL A 163 27.83 4.59 6.47
C VAL A 163 29.08 4.32 5.64
N LYS A 164 30.09 5.19 5.69
CA LYS A 164 31.37 5.05 4.98
C LYS A 164 32.03 3.68 5.14
N PRO A 165 32.14 3.07 6.34
CA PRO A 165 32.78 1.77 6.51
C PRO A 165 32.09 0.64 5.72
N ALA A 166 30.81 0.80 5.36
CA ALA A 166 30.13 -0.17 4.52
C ALA A 166 30.60 -0.11 3.06
N LEU A 167 31.13 1.02 2.60
CA LEU A 167 31.65 1.25 1.24
C LEU A 167 33.07 0.70 1.04
N ASP A 168 33.83 0.53 2.13
CA ASP A 168 35.24 0.12 2.10
C ASP A 168 35.46 -1.40 1.93
N VAL A 169 34.41 -2.19 1.63
CA VAL A 169 34.49 -3.66 1.66
C VAL A 169 34.81 -4.24 0.29
N LYS A 170 36.11 -4.51 0.08
CA LYS A 170 36.71 -5.57 -0.78
C LYS A 170 36.74 -5.38 -2.30
N GLU A 171 37.39 -4.35 -2.79
CA GLU A 171 38.39 -4.57 -3.84
C GLU A 171 39.78 -4.23 -3.28
N ALA A 172 40.64 -5.24 -3.18
CA ALA A 172 42.04 -5.05 -2.85
C ALA A 172 42.71 -4.30 -4.01
N GLY A 173 42.66 -2.97 -3.99
CA GLY A 173 43.23 -2.12 -5.03
C GLY A 173 42.45 -0.84 -5.34
N SER A 174 41.22 -0.68 -4.83
CA SER A 174 40.45 0.56 -5.01
C SER A 174 40.83 1.60 -3.97
N ASN A 175 41.14 2.83 -4.40
CA ASN A 175 41.45 3.93 -3.51
C ASN A 175 40.17 4.33 -2.74
N PRO A 176 40.22 4.51 -1.39
CA PRO A 176 39.06 4.94 -0.60
C PRO A 176 38.47 6.29 -1.03
N GLU A 177 39.23 7.09 -1.78
CA GLU A 177 38.82 8.39 -2.32
C GLU A 177 37.87 8.30 -3.53
N ASP A 178 37.61 7.10 -4.08
CA ASP A 178 36.85 6.92 -5.32
C ASP A 178 35.33 6.61 -5.12
N LEU A 179 34.81 6.65 -3.88
CA LEU A 179 33.38 6.46 -3.55
C LEU A 179 32.85 7.69 -2.81
N GLU A 180 32.60 8.76 -3.56
CA GLU A 180 32.12 10.02 -2.99
C GLU A 180 30.57 10.00 -2.89
N ILE A 181 30.05 9.70 -1.70
CA ILE A 181 28.65 10.01 -1.39
C ILE A 181 28.55 11.52 -1.20
N GLY A 182 27.74 12.18 -2.05
CA GLY A 182 27.51 13.61 -1.96
C GLY A 182 26.65 14.02 -0.78
N ILE A 183 26.72 15.29 -0.39
CA ILE A 183 25.84 15.89 0.62
C ILE A 183 25.13 17.10 0.03
N PHE A 184 23.80 17.18 0.23
CA PHE A 184 23.02 18.39 -0.02
C PHE A 184 22.36 18.88 1.27
N VAL A 185 22.67 20.10 1.66
CA VAL A 185 21.97 20.78 2.76
C VAL A 185 20.80 21.54 2.16
N ALA A 186 19.58 21.08 2.42
CA ALA A 186 18.36 21.70 1.90
C ALA A 186 17.20 21.55 2.88
N GLU A 187 16.59 22.68 3.23
CA GLU A 187 15.34 22.71 4.00
C GLU A 187 14.13 22.70 3.06
N ALA A 188 12.97 22.21 3.51
CA ALA A 188 11.80 21.96 2.67
C ALA A 188 11.23 23.23 2.01
N HIS A 189 11.48 24.40 2.60
CA HIS A 189 11.00 25.70 2.11
C HIS A 189 12.10 26.52 1.42
N ASP A 190 13.33 25.98 1.32
CA ASP A 190 14.43 26.60 0.57
C ASP A 190 14.43 26.07 -0.87
N GLU A 191 13.65 26.75 -1.73
CA GLU A 191 13.50 26.36 -3.12
C GLU A 191 14.83 26.37 -3.91
N ALA A 192 15.73 27.31 -3.61
CA ALA A 192 17.01 27.41 -4.31
C ALA A 192 17.93 26.22 -3.98
N ALA A 193 18.00 25.84 -2.70
CA ALA A 193 18.76 24.66 -2.28
C ALA A 193 18.15 23.36 -2.83
N LEU A 194 16.82 23.23 -2.80
CA LEU A 194 16.12 22.07 -3.38
C LEU A 194 16.34 21.98 -4.89
N LEU A 195 16.25 23.10 -5.62
CA LEU A 195 16.49 23.12 -7.07
C LEU A 195 17.92 22.71 -7.40
N THR A 196 18.90 23.17 -6.65
CA THR A 196 20.31 22.77 -6.81
C THR A 196 20.47 21.25 -6.68
N MET A 197 19.85 20.65 -5.66
CA MET A 197 19.84 19.19 -5.46
C MET A 197 19.13 18.46 -6.61
N VAL A 198 17.95 18.93 -7.02
CA VAL A 198 17.16 18.33 -8.11
C VAL A 198 17.94 18.38 -9.43
N GLN A 199 18.56 19.50 -9.77
CA GLN A 199 19.32 19.64 -11.02
C GLN A 199 20.52 18.68 -11.10
N ALA A 200 21.13 18.34 -9.96
CA ALA A 200 22.26 17.43 -9.88
C ALA A 200 21.88 15.93 -9.88
N THR A 201 20.60 15.58 -9.84
CA THR A 201 20.13 14.23 -9.49
C THR A 201 19.19 13.62 -10.55
N GLN A 202 19.20 12.28 -10.69
CA GLN A 202 18.21 11.55 -11.50
C GLN A 202 16.96 11.14 -10.71
N VAL A 203 17.12 10.65 -9.48
CA VAL A 203 16.03 10.19 -8.60
C VAL A 203 16.14 10.80 -7.20
N VAL A 204 15.04 11.38 -6.71
CA VAL A 204 14.93 11.83 -5.32
C VAL A 204 13.99 10.90 -4.54
N LEU A 205 14.52 10.25 -3.51
CA LEU A 205 13.76 9.54 -2.49
C LEU A 205 13.50 10.47 -1.32
N THR A 206 12.25 10.86 -1.07
CA THR A 206 11.93 11.72 0.08
C THR A 206 11.28 10.95 1.22
N LEU A 207 11.75 11.26 2.43
CA LEU A 207 11.29 10.70 3.69
C LEU A 207 10.94 11.83 4.67
N VAL A 208 10.58 13.00 4.12
CA VAL A 208 10.23 14.21 4.86
C VAL A 208 8.71 14.39 4.86
N GLY A 209 8.05 13.77 5.84
CA GLY A 209 6.62 13.93 6.09
C GLY A 209 6.33 14.87 7.28
N PRO A 210 5.08 15.37 7.43
CA PRO A 210 3.92 15.18 6.54
C PRO A 210 4.12 15.85 5.17
N TYR A 211 3.74 15.14 4.12
CA TYR A 211 4.05 15.53 2.74
C TYR A 211 3.16 16.66 2.25
N SER A 212 1.91 16.72 2.71
CA SER A 212 1.01 17.86 2.47
C SER A 212 1.53 19.20 2.99
N GLU A 213 2.47 19.19 3.95
CA GLU A 213 3.08 20.39 4.54
C GLU A 213 4.45 20.71 3.94
N HIS A 214 5.28 19.69 3.69
CA HIS A 214 6.69 19.88 3.33
C HIS A 214 7.05 19.39 1.92
N GLY A 215 6.18 18.63 1.25
CA GLY A 215 6.49 17.94 -0.01
C GLY A 215 6.29 18.79 -1.28
N ALA A 216 5.42 19.81 -1.23
CA ALA A 216 4.92 20.52 -2.41
C ALA A 216 6.03 21.11 -3.30
N THR A 217 6.97 21.83 -2.71
CA THR A 217 8.07 22.46 -3.47
C THR A 217 8.95 21.41 -4.14
N LEU A 218 9.37 20.37 -3.40
CA LEU A 218 10.28 19.36 -3.94
C LEU A 218 9.65 18.55 -5.09
N VAL A 219 8.41 18.07 -4.93
CA VAL A 219 7.77 17.26 -5.98
C VAL A 219 7.52 18.08 -7.25
N ARG A 220 7.15 19.36 -7.11
CA ARG A 220 7.00 20.30 -8.23
C ARG A 220 8.32 20.49 -8.98
N LEU A 221 9.41 20.78 -8.26
CA LEU A 221 10.73 20.93 -8.86
C LEU A 221 11.17 19.65 -9.60
N CYS A 222 10.94 18.47 -9.01
CA CYS A 222 11.22 17.21 -9.69
C CYS A 222 10.42 17.06 -11.00
N ALA A 223 9.11 17.33 -10.96
CA ALA A 223 8.24 17.26 -12.13
C ALA A 223 8.67 18.24 -13.22
N GLU A 224 9.01 19.49 -12.88
CA GLU A 224 9.43 20.53 -13.83
C GLU A 224 10.81 20.27 -14.46
N ASN A 225 11.70 19.55 -13.77
CA ASN A 225 13.08 19.30 -14.21
C ASN A 225 13.31 17.89 -14.79
N GLY A 226 12.24 17.08 -14.96
CA GLY A 226 12.37 15.72 -15.50
C GLY A 226 13.05 14.73 -14.54
N VAL A 227 13.04 15.02 -13.24
CA VAL A 227 13.70 14.22 -12.21
C VAL A 227 12.69 13.27 -11.58
N HIS A 228 13.06 11.99 -11.44
CA HIS A 228 12.19 11.00 -10.83
C HIS A 228 12.07 11.24 -9.32
N TYR A 229 10.93 10.88 -8.76
CA TYR A 229 10.59 11.12 -7.36
C TYR A 229 9.94 9.87 -6.79
N ALA A 230 10.28 9.49 -5.56
CA ALA A 230 9.50 8.53 -4.80
C ALA A 230 9.34 8.94 -3.33
N ASP A 231 8.16 8.70 -2.78
CA ASP A 231 7.85 8.91 -1.35
C ASP A 231 7.21 7.68 -0.69
N VAL A 232 7.01 7.73 0.62
CA VAL A 232 6.27 6.72 1.40
C VAL A 232 4.99 7.31 2.02
N SER A 233 4.38 8.28 1.34
CA SER A 233 3.26 9.03 1.89
C SER A 233 1.97 8.20 1.98
N GLY A 234 1.25 8.33 3.11
CA GLY A 234 -0.05 7.71 3.36
C GLY A 234 -1.19 8.74 3.37
N GLU A 235 -1.12 9.74 2.48
CA GLU A 235 -1.93 10.96 2.53
C GLU A 235 -2.80 11.11 1.26
N PRO A 236 -4.06 10.62 1.22
CA PRO A 236 -4.86 10.59 -0.02
C PRO A 236 -5.11 11.96 -0.65
N LEU A 237 -5.30 13.02 0.16
CA LEU A 237 -5.51 14.38 -0.35
C LEU A 237 -4.21 14.97 -0.92
N TRP A 238 -3.06 14.60 -0.36
CA TRP A 238 -1.76 14.94 -0.94
C TRP A 238 -1.57 14.22 -2.27
N HIS A 239 -1.85 12.91 -2.31
CA HIS A 239 -1.76 12.13 -3.54
C HIS A 239 -2.64 12.70 -4.65
N HIS A 240 -3.89 13.05 -4.31
CA HIS A 240 -4.83 13.66 -5.24
C HIS A 240 -4.30 14.99 -5.78
N ARG A 241 -3.84 15.87 -4.90
CA ARG A 241 -3.26 17.17 -5.29
C ARG A 241 -2.09 17.00 -6.25
N VAL A 242 -1.15 16.10 -5.93
CA VAL A 242 0.02 15.85 -6.77
C VAL A 242 -0.39 15.29 -8.14
N ALA A 243 -1.33 14.34 -8.17
CA ALA A 243 -1.86 13.81 -9.43
C ALA A 243 -2.54 14.90 -10.27
N ASP A 244 -3.45 15.67 -9.68
CA ASP A 244 -4.20 16.73 -10.36
C ASP A 244 -3.29 17.86 -10.90
N GLU A 245 -2.34 18.33 -10.08
CA GLU A 245 -1.52 19.49 -10.42
C GLU A 245 -0.29 19.14 -11.28
N LEU A 246 0.30 17.95 -11.14
CA LEU A 246 1.62 17.64 -11.68
C LEU A 246 1.66 16.51 -12.70
N HIS A 247 0.56 15.76 -12.93
CA HIS A 247 0.57 14.63 -13.86
C HIS A 247 1.03 15.04 -15.27
N GLU A 248 0.43 16.07 -15.86
CA GLU A 248 0.77 16.52 -17.21
C GLU A 248 2.16 17.14 -17.30
N THR A 249 2.59 17.89 -16.28
CA THR A 249 3.95 18.41 -16.22
C THR A 249 4.97 17.28 -16.20
N ALA A 250 4.79 16.28 -15.34
CA ALA A 250 5.68 15.13 -15.24
C ALA A 250 5.65 14.27 -16.52
N ARG A 251 4.50 14.12 -17.19
CA ARG A 251 4.40 13.47 -18.50
C ARG A 251 5.23 14.18 -19.56
N ARG A 252 5.12 15.51 -19.63
CA ARG A 252 5.83 16.34 -20.60
C ARG A 252 7.35 16.31 -20.41
N THR A 253 7.82 16.31 -19.17
CA THR A 253 9.27 16.32 -18.86
C THR A 253 9.89 14.92 -18.81
N GLY A 254 9.08 13.86 -18.72
CA GLY A 254 9.54 12.49 -18.50
C GLY A 254 9.84 12.16 -17.03
N ALA A 255 9.54 13.07 -16.08
CA ALA A 255 9.64 12.77 -14.67
C ALA A 255 8.65 11.66 -14.29
N ARG A 256 9.09 10.69 -13.48
CA ARG A 256 8.21 9.66 -12.91
C ARG A 256 8.04 9.97 -11.44
N ILE A 257 6.85 10.39 -11.06
CA ILE A 257 6.51 10.78 -9.69
C ILE A 257 5.75 9.62 -9.06
N VAL A 258 6.42 8.85 -8.19
CA VAL A 258 5.89 7.63 -7.59
C VAL A 258 5.48 7.89 -6.15
N LEU A 259 4.19 7.83 -5.87
CA LEU A 259 3.65 8.04 -4.54
C LEU A 259 3.47 6.70 -3.81
N ALA A 260 3.65 6.69 -2.49
CA ALA A 260 3.42 5.53 -1.63
C ALA A 260 4.25 4.27 -1.99
N ALA A 261 5.53 4.46 -2.33
CA ALA A 261 6.50 3.39 -2.65
C ALA A 261 7.03 2.62 -1.41
N GLY A 262 6.34 2.72 -0.27
CA GLY A 262 6.63 1.97 0.96
C GLY A 262 5.75 0.72 1.10
N TYR A 263 5.80 0.10 2.29
CA TYR A 263 4.96 -1.07 2.60
C TYR A 263 3.47 -0.80 2.39
N ASP A 264 3.03 0.41 2.73
CA ASP A 264 1.61 0.72 2.78
C ASP A 264 0.94 0.38 1.45
N SER A 265 1.52 0.73 0.28
CA SER A 265 0.88 0.47 -1.02
C SER A 265 1.68 -0.39 -2.00
N ALA A 266 3.01 -0.37 -2.01
CA ALA A 266 3.82 -1.09 -3.01
C ALA A 266 3.54 -2.60 -3.12
N PRO A 267 3.47 -3.39 -2.04
CA PRO A 267 3.20 -4.83 -2.16
C PRO A 267 1.78 -5.13 -2.66
N PHE A 268 0.79 -4.31 -2.30
CA PHE A 268 -0.60 -4.47 -2.77
C PHE A 268 -0.70 -4.19 -4.27
N ASP A 269 -0.03 -3.13 -4.71
CA ASP A 269 0.00 -2.69 -6.10
C ASP A 269 0.73 -3.68 -7.01
N LEU A 270 1.91 -4.16 -6.59
CA LEU A 270 2.65 -5.21 -7.30
C LEU A 270 1.94 -6.58 -7.24
N GLY A 271 1.27 -6.89 -6.12
CA GLY A 271 0.46 -8.10 -5.98
C GLY A 271 -0.70 -8.14 -6.97
N MET A 272 -1.36 -6.99 -7.17
CA MET A 272 -2.39 -6.81 -8.19
C MET A 272 -1.80 -7.00 -9.60
N LEU A 273 -0.68 -6.35 -9.91
CA LEU A 273 -0.02 -6.49 -11.22
C LEU A 273 0.33 -7.95 -11.53
N MET A 274 0.87 -8.67 -10.54
CA MET A 274 1.19 -10.09 -10.68
C MET A 274 -0.05 -10.97 -10.86
N ALA A 275 -1.15 -10.63 -10.19
CA ALA A 275 -2.41 -11.36 -10.36
C ALA A 275 -2.97 -11.19 -11.77
N LEU A 276 -2.91 -9.98 -12.33
CA LEU A 276 -3.24 -9.72 -13.75
C LEU A 276 -2.32 -10.48 -14.69
N GLN A 277 -1.00 -10.49 -14.42
CA GLN A 277 -0.02 -11.19 -15.24
C GLN A 277 -0.21 -12.70 -15.24
N ALA A 278 -0.54 -13.31 -14.10
CA ALA A 278 -0.80 -14.75 -14.04
C ALA A 278 -2.19 -15.11 -14.58
N ALA A 279 -3.16 -14.19 -14.52
CA ALA A 279 -4.47 -14.37 -15.13
C ALA A 279 -4.43 -14.33 -16.67
N SER A 280 -3.40 -13.74 -17.30
CA SER A 280 -3.28 -13.72 -18.77
C SER A 280 -3.10 -15.10 -19.40
N ASP A 281 -2.73 -16.12 -18.61
CA ASP A 281 -2.60 -17.50 -19.08
C ASP A 281 -3.97 -18.20 -19.21
N PHE A 282 -5.06 -17.52 -18.81
CA PHE A 282 -6.43 -18.00 -18.87
C PHE A 282 -7.26 -17.19 -19.87
N PRO A 283 -8.26 -17.79 -20.53
CA PRO A 283 -9.08 -17.12 -21.54
C PRO A 283 -10.06 -16.10 -20.95
N GLY A 284 -10.48 -16.28 -19.69
CA GLY A 284 -11.39 -15.37 -19.01
C GLY A 284 -10.78 -14.01 -18.68
N LYS A 285 -11.64 -13.00 -18.52
CA LYS A 285 -11.23 -11.66 -18.10
C LYS A 285 -11.26 -11.56 -16.58
N VAL A 286 -10.28 -10.87 -16.01
CA VAL A 286 -10.26 -10.61 -14.57
C VAL A 286 -11.43 -9.71 -14.20
N ARG A 287 -12.28 -10.20 -13.31
CA ARG A 287 -13.52 -9.56 -12.88
C ARG A 287 -13.37 -8.88 -11.53
N ASP A 288 -12.77 -9.57 -10.57
CA ASP A 288 -12.55 -9.08 -9.21
C ASP A 288 -11.10 -9.33 -8.79
N ILE A 289 -10.53 -8.39 -8.04
CA ILE A 289 -9.23 -8.53 -7.37
C ILE A 289 -9.38 -8.18 -5.90
N MET A 290 -8.78 -9.00 -5.03
CA MET A 290 -8.79 -8.76 -3.60
C MET A 290 -7.45 -9.06 -2.95
N SER A 291 -6.95 -8.12 -2.16
CA SER A 291 -5.74 -8.27 -1.37
C SER A 291 -6.07 -8.51 0.10
N MET A 292 -5.63 -9.63 0.64
CA MET A 292 -5.87 -10.04 2.01
C MET A 292 -4.57 -10.09 2.82
N VAL A 293 -4.45 -9.22 3.83
CA VAL A 293 -3.33 -9.28 4.79
C VAL A 293 -3.52 -10.52 5.66
N ARG A 294 -2.60 -11.47 5.55
CA ARG A 294 -2.60 -12.73 6.31
C ARG A 294 -1.75 -12.65 7.57
N LYS A 295 -0.71 -11.82 7.54
CA LYS A 295 0.24 -11.62 8.62
C LYS A 295 0.87 -10.24 8.48
N ALA A 296 0.92 -9.47 9.55
CA ALA A 296 1.65 -8.21 9.58
C ALA A 296 2.16 -7.95 10.99
N TYR A 297 3.48 -7.90 11.13
CA TYR A 297 4.17 -7.58 12.38
C TYR A 297 5.03 -6.35 12.18
N GLY A 298 4.86 -5.38 13.06
CA GLY A 298 5.75 -4.22 13.10
C GLY A 298 5.22 -3.10 13.97
N ALA A 299 6.07 -2.11 14.16
CA ALA A 299 5.70 -0.87 14.83
C ALA A 299 5.12 0.11 13.80
N VAL A 300 4.22 0.97 14.25
CA VAL A 300 3.77 2.13 13.47
C VAL A 300 4.80 3.24 13.60
N SER A 301 5.16 3.89 12.50
CA SER A 301 6.14 4.97 12.57
C SER A 301 5.54 6.28 13.10
N GLY A 302 6.33 7.09 13.82
CA GLY A 302 5.89 8.43 14.23
C GLY A 302 5.57 9.33 13.02
N GLY A 303 6.22 9.09 11.88
CA GLY A 303 5.89 9.73 10.61
C GLY A 303 4.54 9.26 10.04
N THR A 304 4.22 7.97 10.17
CA THR A 304 2.91 7.41 9.78
C THR A 304 1.79 8.00 10.63
N LEU A 305 1.98 8.14 11.95
CA LEU A 305 0.99 8.79 12.83
C LEU A 305 0.76 10.25 12.44
N ALA A 306 1.84 10.98 12.14
CA ALA A 306 1.75 12.37 11.68
C ALA A 306 1.05 12.49 10.32
N SER A 307 1.33 11.56 9.40
CA SER A 307 0.68 11.49 8.08
C SER A 307 -0.80 11.17 8.23
N ALA A 308 -1.17 10.21 9.08
CA ALA A 308 -2.56 9.87 9.38
C ALA A 308 -3.33 11.06 9.97
N ALA A 309 -2.70 11.84 10.85
CA ALA A 309 -3.29 13.08 11.36
C ALA A 309 -3.44 14.15 10.27
N ALA A 310 -2.46 14.28 9.36
CA ALA A 310 -2.52 15.19 8.23
C ALA A 310 -3.60 14.81 7.19
N SER A 311 -3.93 13.51 7.10
CA SER A 311 -4.99 12.96 6.23
C SER A 311 -6.42 13.23 6.73
N LEU A 312 -6.61 13.74 7.95
CA LEU A 312 -7.93 14.09 8.44
C LEU A 312 -8.52 15.25 7.62
N PRO A 313 -9.81 15.18 7.21
CA PRO A 313 -10.42 16.24 6.43
C PRO A 313 -10.43 17.54 7.22
N LYS A 314 -9.96 18.63 6.61
CA LYS A 314 -9.94 19.98 7.23
C LYS A 314 -11.18 20.79 6.83
N SER A 315 -11.92 20.32 5.83
CA SER A 315 -13.13 20.94 5.30
C SER A 315 -14.17 19.90 4.87
N TRP A 316 -15.39 20.36 4.58
CA TRP A 316 -16.43 19.50 3.99
C TRP A 316 -16.05 19.00 2.58
N ASP A 317 -15.35 19.81 1.80
CA ASP A 317 -14.87 19.43 0.47
C ASP A 317 -13.85 18.29 0.57
N ASP A 318 -12.90 18.39 1.50
CA ASP A 318 -11.94 17.31 1.79
C ASP A 318 -12.67 16.02 2.19
N ALA A 319 -13.70 16.13 3.04
CA ALA A 319 -14.48 14.98 3.47
C ALA A 319 -15.20 14.31 2.28
N MET A 320 -15.78 15.08 1.36
CA MET A 320 -16.44 14.54 0.16
C MET A 320 -15.44 13.89 -0.79
N LYS A 321 -14.28 14.50 -1.02
CA LYS A 321 -13.18 13.90 -1.80
C LYS A 321 -12.73 12.56 -1.21
N LEU A 322 -12.59 12.49 0.11
CA LEU A 322 -12.22 11.26 0.82
C LEU A 322 -13.29 10.16 0.78
N LEU A 323 -14.51 10.43 0.29
CA LEU A 323 -15.51 9.39 0.03
C LEU A 323 -15.34 8.75 -1.37
N ASP A 324 -14.62 9.41 -2.29
CA ASP A 324 -14.45 8.89 -3.65
C ASP A 324 -13.36 7.79 -3.71
N PRO A 325 -13.71 6.53 -4.05
CA PRO A 325 -12.72 5.45 -4.23
C PRO A 325 -11.74 5.69 -5.37
N TYR A 326 -12.11 6.51 -6.34
CA TYR A 326 -11.32 6.82 -7.53
C TYR A 326 -10.74 8.24 -7.46
N LEU A 327 -10.60 8.80 -6.26
CA LEU A 327 -10.06 10.14 -6.00
C LEU A 327 -8.75 10.43 -6.76
N LEU A 328 -7.90 9.41 -6.94
CA LEU A 328 -6.62 9.55 -7.62
C LEU A 328 -6.70 9.39 -9.13
N ASN A 329 -7.89 9.32 -9.73
CA ASN A 329 -8.05 9.04 -11.16
C ASN A 329 -8.76 10.20 -11.87
N ALA A 330 -8.84 11.38 -11.23
CA ALA A 330 -9.50 12.56 -11.81
C ALA A 330 -8.80 13.09 -13.08
N ASP A 331 -7.48 12.92 -13.15
CA ASP A 331 -6.61 13.25 -14.29
C ASP A 331 -6.65 12.21 -15.43
N ILE A 332 -7.34 11.08 -15.22
CA ILE A 332 -7.44 10.00 -16.19
C ILE A 332 -8.85 9.97 -16.76
N GLU A 333 -8.98 10.20 -18.07
CA GLU A 333 -10.24 10.01 -18.80
C GLU A 333 -10.66 8.55 -18.71
N THR A 334 -11.52 8.23 -17.74
CA THR A 334 -12.13 6.91 -17.56
C THR A 334 -13.63 7.05 -17.73
N GLU A 335 -14.24 6.22 -18.58
CA GLU A 335 -15.70 6.15 -18.64
C GLU A 335 -16.24 5.74 -17.27
N GLU A 336 -17.35 6.35 -16.83
CA GLU A 336 -18.01 6.01 -15.56
C GLU A 336 -18.34 4.50 -15.46
N ALA A 337 -18.55 3.84 -16.61
CA ALA A 337 -18.78 2.41 -16.72
C ALA A 337 -17.60 1.54 -16.22
N CYS A 338 -16.38 2.06 -16.22
CA CYS A 338 -15.19 1.37 -15.74
C CYS A 338 -15.01 1.53 -14.19
N ARG A 339 -15.92 2.22 -13.48
CA ARG A 339 -15.97 2.33 -11.99
C ARG A 339 -16.94 1.31 -11.38
N LEU A 340 -16.47 0.09 -11.10
CA LEU A 340 -17.32 -1.08 -10.86
C LEU A 340 -17.41 -1.57 -9.39
N ASP A 341 -16.80 -0.85 -8.44
CA ASP A 341 -16.65 -1.33 -7.06
C ASP A 341 -17.95 -1.53 -6.30
N ARG A 342 -18.04 -2.65 -5.56
CA ARG A 342 -19.33 -3.15 -5.11
C ARG A 342 -19.83 -2.70 -3.73
N PHE A 343 -19.03 -2.27 -2.73
CA PHE A 343 -19.63 -2.04 -1.39
C PHE A 343 -18.93 -1.04 -0.41
N ASP A 344 -18.43 0.09 -0.93
CA ASP A 344 -17.78 1.22 -0.24
C ASP A 344 -16.26 1.12 -0.03
N VAL A 345 -15.58 2.04 -0.74
CA VAL A 345 -14.17 2.50 -0.85
C VAL A 345 -12.99 1.50 -0.70
N SER A 346 -13.22 0.29 -0.22
CA SER A 346 -12.24 -0.77 0.04
C SER A 346 -12.84 -2.18 0.13
N GLY A 347 -14.17 -2.33 -0.03
CA GLY A 347 -14.82 -3.60 -0.38
C GLY A 347 -15.16 -4.57 0.76
N TRP A 348 -14.84 -4.20 2.00
CA TRP A 348 -15.17 -5.01 3.19
C TRP A 348 -16.11 -4.32 4.19
N GLY A 349 -16.22 -2.99 4.15
CA GLY A 349 -16.86 -2.23 5.22
C GLY A 349 -16.25 -2.52 6.61
N PRO A 350 -16.79 -1.94 7.68
CA PRO A 350 -16.31 -2.20 9.04
C PRO A 350 -16.77 -3.56 9.61
N ILE A 351 -17.46 -4.38 8.82
CA ILE A 351 -18.16 -5.57 9.29
C ILE A 351 -17.31 -6.82 9.04
N VAL A 352 -17.32 -7.74 10.01
CA VAL A 352 -16.71 -9.06 9.86
C VAL A 352 -17.41 -9.83 8.74
N ARG A 353 -16.64 -10.30 7.75
CA ARG A 353 -17.15 -11.05 6.59
C ARG A 353 -16.34 -12.33 6.38
N TYR A 354 -17.02 -13.33 5.83
CA TYR A 354 -16.36 -14.54 5.33
C TYR A 354 -16.01 -14.34 3.86
N GLU A 355 -14.76 -14.62 3.52
CA GLU A 355 -14.26 -14.63 2.14
C GLU A 355 -14.14 -16.08 1.66
N PRO A 356 -15.04 -16.51 0.75
CA PRO A 356 -15.07 -17.88 0.27
C PRO A 356 -13.81 -18.28 -0.51
N VAL A 357 -13.23 -17.39 -1.30
CA VAL A 357 -12.12 -17.75 -2.19
C VAL A 357 -10.85 -18.04 -1.41
N VAL A 358 -10.58 -17.25 -0.37
CA VAL A 358 -9.43 -17.45 0.51
C VAL A 358 -9.79 -18.24 1.78
N ASN A 359 -11.02 -18.77 1.85
CA ASN A 359 -11.62 -19.54 2.94
C ASN A 359 -11.27 -18.98 4.33
N THR A 360 -11.61 -17.72 4.57
CA THR A 360 -11.23 -17.04 5.81
C THR A 360 -12.25 -16.03 6.26
N VAL A 361 -12.13 -15.58 7.51
CA VAL A 361 -12.92 -14.48 8.04
C VAL A 361 -12.00 -13.28 8.25
N GLY A 362 -12.47 -12.11 7.87
CA GLY A 362 -11.71 -10.87 7.99
C GLY A 362 -12.58 -9.64 8.13
N ILE A 363 -11.91 -8.51 8.15
CA ILE A 363 -12.49 -7.16 8.10
C ILE A 363 -11.70 -6.34 7.08
N MET A 364 -12.16 -5.13 6.80
CA MET A 364 -11.40 -4.15 6.02
C MET A 364 -10.01 -3.94 6.59
N HIS A 365 -9.00 -3.92 5.72
CA HIS A 365 -7.65 -3.53 6.10
C HIS A 365 -7.63 -2.04 6.47
N PHE A 366 -6.97 -1.68 7.58
CA PHE A 366 -7.01 -0.32 8.11
C PHE A 366 -6.43 0.75 7.16
N MET A 367 -5.46 0.41 6.30
CA MET A 367 -4.93 1.31 5.26
C MET A 367 -5.69 1.24 3.94
N ALA A 368 -6.70 0.37 3.81
CA ALA A 368 -7.43 0.21 2.56
C ALA A 368 -8.00 1.51 1.98
N PRO A 369 -8.51 2.48 2.79
CA PRO A 369 -8.93 3.77 2.25
C PRO A 369 -7.81 4.53 1.54
N VAL A 370 -6.55 4.35 1.91
CA VAL A 370 -5.42 4.98 1.22
C VAL A 370 -4.97 4.11 0.05
N ASN A 371 -4.63 2.85 0.34
CA ASN A 371 -3.97 1.92 -0.59
C ASN A 371 -4.81 1.59 -1.81
N ALA A 372 -6.11 1.33 -1.61
CA ALA A 372 -6.97 0.90 -2.70
C ALA A 372 -7.12 1.98 -3.78
N ARG A 373 -6.90 3.25 -3.44
CA ARG A 373 -6.85 4.35 -4.42
C ARG A 373 -5.59 4.30 -5.28
N ILE A 374 -4.45 3.93 -4.71
CA ILE A 374 -3.20 3.71 -5.45
C ILE A 374 -3.41 2.54 -6.43
N VAL A 375 -3.93 1.41 -5.96
CA VAL A 375 -4.16 0.24 -6.82
C VAL A 375 -5.18 0.55 -7.93
N ARG A 376 -6.26 1.28 -7.63
CA ARG A 376 -7.23 1.74 -8.66
C ARG A 376 -6.62 2.69 -9.67
N ARG A 377 -5.68 3.54 -9.26
CA ARG A 377 -4.90 4.36 -10.20
C ARG A 377 -4.11 3.47 -11.15
N SER A 378 -3.43 2.44 -10.64
CA SER A 378 -2.74 1.46 -11.49
C SER A 378 -3.69 0.78 -12.47
N LEU A 379 -4.84 0.29 -12.01
CA LEU A 379 -5.84 -0.34 -12.87
C LEU A 379 -6.33 0.62 -13.98
N SER A 380 -6.60 1.88 -13.63
CA SER A 380 -7.02 2.90 -14.61
C SER A 380 -5.93 3.26 -15.61
N ILE A 381 -4.67 3.39 -15.18
CA ILE A 381 -3.53 3.60 -16.09
C ILE A 381 -3.34 2.40 -17.02
N LEU A 382 -3.55 1.18 -16.50
CA LEU A 382 -3.50 -0.05 -17.28
C LEU A 382 -4.73 -0.26 -18.17
N GLY A 383 -5.77 0.58 -18.08
CA GLY A 383 -6.99 0.47 -18.88
C GLY A 383 -7.83 -0.77 -18.56
N VAL A 384 -7.65 -1.37 -17.38
CA VAL A 384 -8.43 -2.52 -16.91
C VAL A 384 -9.32 -2.11 -15.75
N SER A 385 -10.51 -2.71 -15.66
CA SER A 385 -11.53 -2.32 -14.69
C SER A 385 -12.10 -3.49 -13.87
N PRO A 386 -11.27 -4.37 -13.27
CA PRO A 386 -11.80 -5.28 -12.26
C PRO A 386 -12.23 -4.49 -11.02
N THR A 387 -13.13 -5.07 -10.23
CA THR A 387 -13.38 -4.53 -8.88
C THR A 387 -12.15 -4.76 -7.99
N TYR A 388 -11.88 -3.85 -7.05
CA TYR A 388 -10.75 -4.01 -6.12
C TYR A 388 -11.14 -3.81 -4.65
N ALA A 389 -10.65 -4.72 -3.80
CA ALA A 389 -10.90 -4.70 -2.36
C ALA A 389 -9.65 -5.06 -1.53
N GLU A 390 -9.57 -4.55 -0.31
CA GLU A 390 -8.53 -4.92 0.66
C GLU A 390 -9.11 -5.32 2.01
N GLY A 391 -8.67 -6.47 2.49
CA GLY A 391 -9.05 -7.00 3.79
C GLY A 391 -7.85 -7.45 4.61
N MET A 392 -8.09 -7.75 5.88
CA MET A 392 -7.14 -8.41 6.76
C MET A 392 -7.83 -9.50 7.58
N THR A 393 -7.15 -10.61 7.80
CA THR A 393 -7.76 -11.74 8.49
C THR A 393 -7.91 -11.45 9.98
N LEU A 394 -8.91 -12.05 10.62
CA LEU A 394 -9.01 -12.00 12.08
C LEU A 394 -7.76 -12.59 12.75
N GLN A 395 -7.13 -13.58 12.14
CA GLN A 395 -5.86 -14.14 12.59
C GLN A 395 -4.74 -13.07 12.58
N ALA A 396 -4.59 -12.32 11.48
CA ALA A 396 -3.59 -11.27 11.38
C ALA A 396 -3.77 -10.21 12.48
N ILE A 397 -5.03 -9.85 12.77
CA ILE A 397 -5.36 -8.89 13.84
C ILE A 397 -4.96 -9.44 15.21
N VAL A 398 -5.36 -10.67 15.53
CA VAL A 398 -5.06 -11.29 16.83
C VAL A 398 -3.56 -11.45 17.03
N GLU A 399 -2.85 -11.91 16.00
CA GLU A 399 -1.39 -12.08 16.09
C GLU A 399 -0.65 -10.75 16.15
N GLY A 400 -1.07 -9.76 15.35
CA GLY A 400 -0.53 -8.40 15.38
C GLY A 400 -0.73 -7.74 16.75
N PHE A 401 -1.94 -7.83 17.31
CA PHE A 401 -2.23 -7.35 18.66
C PHE A 401 -1.41 -8.08 19.72
N ARG A 402 -1.29 -9.40 19.63
CA ARG A 402 -0.50 -10.20 20.59
C ARG A 402 0.98 -9.82 20.53
N PHE A 403 1.54 -9.64 19.34
CA PHE A 403 2.90 -9.14 19.15
C PHE A 403 3.04 -7.75 19.80
N TRP A 404 2.16 -6.83 19.43
CA TRP A 404 2.19 -5.46 19.89
C TRP A 404 2.08 -5.34 21.41
N PHE A 405 1.12 -6.05 22.01
CA PHE A 405 0.91 -6.09 23.47
C PHE A 405 2.13 -6.64 24.21
N ASN A 406 2.71 -7.74 23.71
CA ASN A 406 3.89 -8.34 24.34
C ASN A 406 5.10 -7.41 24.32
N GLU A 407 5.32 -6.71 23.22
CA GLU A 407 6.46 -5.80 23.05
C GLU A 407 6.29 -4.50 23.83
N TYR A 408 5.05 -3.99 23.92
CA TYR A 408 4.71 -2.90 24.83
C TYR A 408 4.98 -3.28 26.29
N MET A 409 4.53 -4.46 26.73
CA MET A 409 4.75 -4.94 28.10
C MET A 409 6.24 -5.18 28.42
N ARG A 410 7.08 -5.41 27.41
CA ARG A 410 8.55 -5.54 27.54
C ARG A 410 9.29 -4.20 27.47
N GLY A 411 8.59 -3.08 27.24
CA GLY A 411 9.20 -1.77 27.03
C GLY A 411 9.95 -1.65 25.69
N GLY A 412 9.71 -2.57 24.75
CA GLY A 412 10.38 -2.61 23.44
C GLY A 412 9.75 -1.69 22.39
N MET A 413 8.57 -1.13 22.67
CA MET A 413 7.81 -0.30 21.74
C MET A 413 7.07 0.82 22.46
N ASP A 414 7.14 2.02 21.89
CA ASP A 414 6.34 3.17 22.27
C ASP A 414 4.96 3.10 21.57
N LEU A 415 3.91 3.43 22.31
CA LEU A 415 2.53 3.54 21.85
C LEU A 415 2.36 4.72 20.87
N PHE A 416 3.10 5.81 21.10
CA PHE A 416 3.01 7.05 20.33
C PHE A 416 4.41 7.58 20.04
N PRO A 417 5.17 6.89 19.17
CA PRO A 417 6.54 7.26 18.88
C PRO A 417 6.62 8.70 18.36
N SER A 418 7.53 9.47 18.94
CA SER A 418 7.85 10.81 18.47
C SER A 418 8.46 10.78 17.07
N ARG A 419 8.30 11.86 16.28
CA ARG A 419 8.89 11.96 14.94
C ARG A 419 10.41 11.76 15.02
N GLY A 420 10.93 10.82 14.22
CA GLY A 420 12.36 10.50 14.18
C GLY A 420 12.84 9.51 15.25
N SER A 421 11.94 8.96 16.07
CA SER A 421 12.20 7.78 16.90
C SER A 421 11.70 6.51 16.21
N GLY A 422 12.13 5.34 16.69
CA GLY A 422 11.67 4.06 16.19
C GLY A 422 12.09 2.89 17.10
N PRO A 423 11.56 1.69 16.85
CA PRO A 423 11.85 0.50 17.65
C PRO A 423 13.32 0.06 17.56
N SER A 424 13.72 -0.83 18.45
CA SER A 424 15.08 -1.39 18.42
C SER A 424 15.38 -2.15 17.12
N LYS A 425 16.66 -2.21 16.69
CA LYS A 425 17.08 -2.97 15.50
C LYS A 425 16.67 -4.46 15.57
N ALA A 426 16.68 -5.06 16.76
CA ALA A 426 16.26 -6.44 16.96
C ALA A 426 14.75 -6.64 16.70
N LEU A 427 13.93 -5.72 17.22
CA LEU A 427 12.47 -5.75 17.03
C LEU A 427 12.10 -5.56 15.55
N MET A 428 12.77 -4.62 14.87
CA MET A 428 12.60 -4.41 13.43
C MET A 428 12.89 -5.66 12.60
N LYS A 429 13.96 -6.39 12.94
CA LYS A 429 14.35 -7.63 12.24
C LYS A 429 13.40 -8.81 12.48
N PHE A 430 12.80 -8.90 13.66
CA PHE A 430 11.84 -9.96 13.99
C PHE A 430 10.48 -9.77 13.29
N GLY A 431 10.18 -8.54 12.87
CA GLY A 431 8.99 -8.22 12.10
C GLY A 431 8.94 -8.92 10.74
N GLY A 432 7.80 -8.77 10.07
CA GLY A 432 7.55 -9.37 8.76
C GLY A 432 6.07 -9.54 8.52
N GLY A 433 5.72 -10.06 7.35
CA GLY A 433 4.33 -10.26 7.02
C GLY A 433 4.11 -11.01 5.73
N GLY A 434 2.84 -11.10 5.36
CA GLY A 434 2.42 -11.65 4.09
C GLY A 434 1.03 -11.17 3.69
N ILE A 435 0.91 -10.86 2.41
CA ILE A 435 -0.36 -10.54 1.74
C ILE A 435 -0.67 -11.63 0.72
N GLN A 436 -1.95 -11.92 0.57
CA GLN A 436 -2.46 -12.80 -0.48
C GLN A 436 -3.39 -11.98 -1.37
N THR A 437 -2.98 -11.72 -2.60
CA THR A 437 -3.83 -11.14 -3.64
C THR A 437 -4.51 -12.26 -4.40
N VAL A 438 -5.79 -12.12 -4.69
CA VAL A 438 -6.56 -13.07 -5.48
C VAL A 438 -7.29 -12.34 -6.58
N ALA A 439 -7.20 -12.86 -7.80
CA ALA A 439 -7.97 -12.43 -8.97
C ALA A 439 -8.94 -13.55 -9.35
N GLU A 440 -10.22 -13.21 -9.48
CA GLU A 440 -11.25 -14.10 -10.02
C GLU A 440 -11.58 -13.67 -11.45
N LEU A 441 -11.66 -14.65 -12.35
CA LEU A 441 -12.02 -14.44 -13.74
C LEU A 441 -13.52 -14.72 -13.97
N ASP A 442 -14.07 -14.18 -15.06
CA ASP A 442 -15.47 -14.37 -15.45
C ASP A 442 -15.82 -15.80 -15.87
N ASP A 443 -14.82 -16.60 -16.24
CA ASP A 443 -14.93 -18.03 -16.55
C ASP A 443 -14.85 -18.95 -15.31
N GLY A 444 -14.68 -18.38 -14.12
CA GLY A 444 -14.59 -19.10 -12.85
C GLY A 444 -13.18 -19.54 -12.46
N ASN A 445 -12.15 -19.27 -13.28
CA ASN A 445 -10.77 -19.48 -12.90
C ASN A 445 -10.34 -18.47 -11.80
N VAL A 446 -9.40 -18.88 -10.96
CA VAL A 446 -8.91 -18.07 -9.84
C VAL A 446 -7.39 -18.08 -9.81
N VAL A 447 -6.78 -16.91 -9.70
CA VAL A 447 -5.35 -16.74 -9.55
C VAL A 447 -5.04 -16.14 -8.18
N GLY A 448 -4.17 -16.77 -7.41
CA GLY A 448 -3.69 -16.32 -6.11
C GLY A 448 -2.19 -16.02 -6.13
N VAL A 449 -1.83 -14.80 -5.73
CA VAL A 449 -0.45 -14.36 -5.53
C VAL A 449 -0.21 -14.13 -4.05
N THR A 450 0.80 -14.76 -3.48
CA THR A 450 1.21 -14.56 -2.09
C THR A 450 2.58 -13.91 -2.04
N LEU A 451 2.66 -12.71 -1.47
CA LEU A 451 3.92 -12.03 -1.16
C LEU A 451 4.19 -12.14 0.33
N LYS A 452 5.42 -12.49 0.69
CA LYS A 452 5.91 -12.55 2.07
C LYS A 452 7.19 -11.77 2.18
N TRP A 453 7.39 -11.06 3.28
CA TRP A 453 8.62 -10.30 3.51
C TRP A 453 9.12 -10.43 4.95
N LYS A 454 10.39 -10.10 5.12
CA LYS A 454 11.04 -9.94 6.43
C LYS A 454 11.25 -8.48 6.77
N GLY A 455 11.28 -8.21 8.07
CA GLY A 455 11.40 -6.86 8.59
C GLY A 455 10.04 -6.24 8.85
N ASP A 456 9.99 -5.43 9.89
CA ASP A 456 8.77 -4.75 10.31
C ASP A 456 8.24 -3.81 9.21
N ILE A 457 6.91 -3.69 9.16
CA ILE A 457 6.20 -2.95 8.11
C ILE A 457 6.49 -1.43 8.12
N GLY A 458 6.62 -0.83 9.30
CA GLY A 458 6.71 0.62 9.44
C GLY A 458 8.10 1.20 9.17
N TYR A 459 9.14 0.39 9.35
CA TYR A 459 10.53 0.86 9.26
C TYR A 459 11.37 0.02 8.30
N LEU A 460 11.76 -1.22 8.65
CA LEU A 460 12.76 -1.95 7.87
C LEU A 460 12.26 -2.36 6.49
N ALA A 461 11.04 -2.92 6.38
CA ALA A 461 10.47 -3.31 5.10
C ALA A 461 10.22 -2.09 4.21
N THR A 462 9.62 -1.03 4.77
CA THR A 462 9.40 0.24 4.05
C THR A 462 10.70 0.86 3.54
N SER A 463 11.76 0.89 4.36
CA SER A 463 13.06 1.43 3.96
C SER A 463 13.67 0.67 2.79
N LYS A 464 13.61 -0.67 2.81
CA LYS A 464 14.09 -1.49 1.71
C LYS A 464 13.27 -1.29 0.44
N MET A 465 11.94 -1.26 0.56
CA MET A 465 11.03 -1.09 -0.58
C MET A 465 11.26 0.23 -1.32
N ILE A 466 11.38 1.35 -0.61
CA ILE A 466 11.66 2.64 -1.25
C ILE A 466 13.09 2.74 -1.77
N ALA A 467 14.07 2.13 -1.09
CA ALA A 467 15.45 2.09 -1.58
C ALA A 467 15.54 1.35 -2.92
N GLU A 468 14.95 0.16 -3.00
CA GLU A 468 14.89 -0.61 -4.25
C GLU A 468 14.07 0.09 -5.33
N ALA A 469 13.00 0.80 -4.97
CA ALA A 469 12.26 1.64 -5.91
C ALA A 469 13.16 2.75 -6.49
N GLY A 470 13.98 3.42 -5.66
CA GLY A 470 14.92 4.42 -6.12
C GLY A 470 15.99 3.87 -7.07
N LEU A 471 16.55 2.71 -6.72
CA LEU A 471 17.53 2.02 -7.59
C LEU A 471 16.89 1.60 -8.92
N CYS A 472 15.65 1.11 -8.91
CA CYS A 472 14.90 0.77 -10.12
C CYS A 472 14.63 2.02 -10.97
N LEU A 473 14.14 3.11 -10.35
CA LEU A 473 13.91 4.38 -11.02
C LEU A 473 15.18 5.02 -11.58
N ALA A 474 16.38 4.67 -11.10
CA ALA A 474 17.64 5.15 -11.67
C ALA A 474 18.05 4.38 -12.94
N GLN A 475 17.55 3.15 -13.11
CA GLN A 475 17.92 2.26 -14.22
C GLN A 475 16.89 2.32 -15.35
N SER A 476 17.33 2.69 -16.56
CA SER A 476 16.48 2.68 -17.76
C SER A 476 15.87 1.31 -18.03
N SER A 477 16.63 0.23 -17.83
CA SER A 477 16.14 -1.15 -17.97
C SER A 477 14.95 -1.49 -17.08
N CYS A 478 14.82 -0.84 -15.91
CA CYS A 478 13.63 -0.97 -15.08
C CYS A 478 12.49 -0.06 -15.59
N ARG A 479 12.80 1.21 -15.89
CA ARG A 479 11.80 2.20 -16.34
C ARG A 479 11.17 1.83 -17.68
N ASP A 480 11.88 1.18 -18.57
CA ASP A 480 11.48 0.93 -19.96
C ASP A 480 10.97 -0.51 -20.19
N SER A 481 10.88 -1.32 -19.12
CA SER A 481 10.41 -2.71 -19.20
C SER A 481 8.89 -2.79 -19.42
N PRO A 482 8.38 -3.68 -20.29
CA PRO A 482 6.94 -3.91 -20.41
C PRO A 482 6.28 -4.23 -19.07
N LEU A 483 5.13 -3.61 -18.79
CA LEU A 483 4.42 -3.78 -17.51
C LEU A 483 3.71 -5.14 -17.41
N LEU A 484 3.13 -5.63 -18.51
CA LEU A 484 2.37 -6.88 -18.60
C LEU A 484 2.54 -7.54 -19.98
N LYS A 485 2.35 -8.86 -20.04
CA LYS A 485 2.12 -9.65 -21.27
C LYS A 485 0.62 -9.96 -21.45
N TYR A 486 -0.27 -9.05 -21.06
CA TYR A 486 -1.72 -9.23 -21.21
C TYR A 486 -2.13 -9.10 -22.69
N ASP A 487 -3.08 -9.93 -23.13
CA ASP A 487 -3.14 -10.48 -24.49
C ASP A 487 -3.48 -9.50 -25.64
N HIS A 488 -2.89 -9.79 -26.81
CA HIS A 488 -3.26 -9.47 -28.20
C HIS A 488 -3.47 -8.05 -28.76
N GLU A 489 -3.11 -6.95 -28.08
CA GLU A 489 -2.82 -5.67 -28.76
C GLU A 489 -1.55 -5.01 -28.19
N VAL A 490 -0.40 -5.41 -28.74
CA VAL A 490 0.96 -4.99 -28.37
C VAL A 490 1.27 -3.52 -28.75
N GLU A 491 0.27 -2.66 -28.97
CA GLU A 491 0.49 -1.26 -29.38
C GLU A 491 0.13 -0.17 -28.35
N MET A 492 -0.56 -0.44 -27.23
CA MET A 492 -1.01 0.66 -26.35
C MET A 492 -0.20 0.92 -25.07
N PHE A 493 0.65 0.02 -24.61
CA PHE A 493 1.40 0.24 -23.38
C PHE A 493 2.83 0.72 -23.63
N LYS A 494 2.98 1.79 -24.41
CA LYS A 494 4.15 2.66 -24.21
C LYS A 494 3.98 3.21 -22.80
N GLN A 495 4.71 2.65 -21.83
CA GLN A 495 4.82 3.21 -20.48
C GLN A 495 4.84 4.73 -20.59
N SER A 496 4.00 5.40 -19.80
CA SER A 496 4.04 6.85 -19.81
C SER A 496 5.49 7.25 -19.52
N ARG A 497 6.10 8.01 -20.45
CA ARG A 497 7.51 8.39 -20.33
C ARG A 497 7.77 9.18 -19.05
N GLY A 498 6.72 9.77 -18.48
CA GLY A 498 6.64 10.36 -17.15
C GLY A 498 5.18 10.48 -16.69
N GLY A 499 4.93 11.14 -15.57
CA GLY A 499 3.62 11.33 -14.96
C GLY A 499 3.63 11.05 -13.47
N VAL A 500 2.50 11.30 -12.81
CA VAL A 500 2.24 10.77 -11.47
C VAL A 500 1.80 9.32 -11.62
N LEU A 501 2.58 8.40 -11.08
CA LEU A 501 2.47 6.96 -11.29
C LEU A 501 2.47 6.24 -9.95
N THR A 502 2.18 4.96 -10.00
CA THR A 502 2.23 4.04 -8.87
C THR A 502 3.47 3.15 -8.95
N PRO A 503 3.86 2.43 -7.88
CA PRO A 503 4.95 1.47 -7.95
C PRO A 503 4.82 0.48 -9.11
N ALA A 504 3.61 -0.07 -9.34
CA ALA A 504 3.35 -1.02 -10.41
C ALA A 504 3.47 -0.36 -11.79
N THR A 505 2.88 0.81 -12.03
CA THR A 505 2.88 1.42 -13.37
C THR A 505 4.21 2.12 -13.71
N ALA A 506 4.97 2.53 -12.69
CA ALA A 506 6.25 3.20 -12.88
C ALA A 506 7.42 2.24 -13.11
N MET A 507 7.38 1.04 -12.52
CA MET A 507 8.54 0.13 -12.49
C MET A 507 8.20 -1.33 -12.79
N GLY A 508 6.93 -1.73 -12.72
CA GLY A 508 6.46 -3.05 -13.14
C GLY A 508 7.15 -4.24 -12.46
N LEU A 509 7.28 -5.33 -13.23
CA LEU A 509 7.95 -6.56 -12.82
C LEU A 509 9.42 -6.36 -12.40
N PRO A 510 10.23 -5.49 -13.03
CA PRO A 510 11.58 -5.21 -12.56
C PRO A 510 11.67 -4.82 -11.08
N LEU A 511 10.75 -4.01 -10.55
CA LEU A 511 10.77 -3.67 -9.12
C LEU A 511 10.55 -4.89 -8.24
N LEU A 512 9.59 -5.75 -8.62
CA LEU A 512 9.32 -6.98 -7.90
C LEU A 512 10.53 -7.92 -7.94
N GLU A 513 11.20 -8.08 -9.09
CA GLU A 513 12.44 -8.85 -9.19
C GLU A 513 13.52 -8.33 -8.24
N ARG A 514 13.65 -6.99 -8.12
CA ARG A 514 14.57 -6.39 -7.16
C ARG A 514 14.21 -6.73 -5.72
N TYR A 515 12.93 -6.65 -5.34
CA TYR A 515 12.48 -7.08 -4.01
C TYR A 515 12.79 -8.55 -3.73
N LEU A 516 12.61 -9.42 -4.73
CA LEU A 516 12.90 -10.86 -4.60
C LEU A 516 14.39 -11.18 -4.52
N ARG A 517 15.27 -10.35 -5.09
CA ARG A 517 16.74 -10.54 -5.04
C ARG A 517 17.41 -9.82 -3.87
N ALA A 518 16.74 -8.83 -3.27
CA ALA A 518 17.24 -8.04 -2.16
C ALA A 518 17.65 -8.92 -0.95
N ASP A 519 18.75 -8.52 -0.29
CA ASP A 519 19.40 -9.28 0.80
C ASP A 519 19.64 -10.76 0.44
N ASP A 520 20.24 -11.03 -0.71
CA ASP A 520 20.50 -12.40 -1.19
C ASP A 520 19.22 -13.27 -1.22
N SER A 521 18.12 -12.67 -1.67
CA SER A 521 16.77 -13.25 -1.70
C SER A 521 16.16 -13.56 -0.33
N ASP A 522 16.68 -12.96 0.75
CA ASP A 522 16.16 -13.12 2.10
C ASP A 522 15.07 -12.10 2.46
N PHE A 523 14.93 -11.02 1.68
CA PHE A 523 13.96 -9.95 1.97
C PHE A 523 12.52 -10.34 1.66
N MET A 524 12.22 -10.67 0.40
CA MET A 524 10.87 -10.96 -0.08
C MET A 524 10.81 -12.29 -0.82
N GLY A 525 9.73 -13.03 -0.63
CA GLY A 525 9.39 -14.22 -1.39
C GLY A 525 8.00 -14.11 -1.98
N MET A 526 7.81 -14.71 -3.16
CA MET A 526 6.52 -14.77 -3.85
C MET A 526 6.13 -16.21 -4.14
N VAL A 527 4.83 -16.51 -4.10
CA VAL A 527 4.25 -17.75 -4.59
C VAL A 527 3.02 -17.42 -5.42
N VAL A 528 2.94 -17.95 -6.64
CA VAL A 528 1.77 -17.80 -7.51
C VAL A 528 1.11 -19.16 -7.70
N VAL A 529 -0.20 -19.22 -7.48
CA VAL A 529 -1.04 -20.40 -7.62
C VAL A 529 -2.24 -20.04 -8.47
N ALA A 530 -2.56 -20.82 -9.48
CA ALA A 530 -3.84 -20.71 -10.15
C ALA A 530 -4.69 -21.97 -9.88
N LEU A 531 -5.99 -21.77 -9.82
CA LEU A 531 -7.01 -22.80 -9.74
C LEU A 531 -7.89 -22.64 -10.96
N ASP A 532 -8.01 -23.68 -11.78
CA ASP A 532 -8.99 -23.64 -12.85
C ASP A 532 -10.42 -23.79 -12.30
N ALA A 533 -11.43 -23.54 -13.16
CA ALA A 533 -12.83 -23.70 -12.82
C ALA A 533 -13.23 -25.12 -12.38
N TYR A 534 -12.37 -26.12 -12.59
CA TYR A 534 -12.53 -27.51 -12.19
C TYR A 534 -11.83 -27.84 -10.87
N GLY A 535 -11.13 -26.87 -10.26
CA GLY A 535 -10.41 -27.03 -9.01
C GLY A 535 -9.00 -27.63 -9.15
N ASN A 536 -8.46 -27.74 -10.37
CA ASN A 536 -7.08 -28.17 -10.58
C ASN A 536 -6.12 -27.02 -10.23
N SER A 537 -5.10 -27.33 -9.43
CA SER A 537 -4.11 -26.34 -9.00
C SER A 537 -2.84 -26.36 -9.87
N TYR A 538 -2.47 -25.19 -10.36
CA TYR A 538 -1.22 -24.92 -11.07
C TYR A 538 -0.35 -24.04 -10.19
N LYS A 539 0.91 -24.43 -9.97
CA LYS A 539 1.90 -23.59 -9.29
C LYS A 539 2.86 -23.05 -10.34
N PHE A 540 2.97 -21.74 -10.39
CA PHE A 540 3.98 -21.06 -11.20
C PHE A 540 5.20 -20.84 -10.31
N GLN A 541 6.37 -21.24 -10.79
CA GLN A 541 7.65 -21.03 -10.11
C GLN A 541 8.15 -19.61 -10.33
#